data_AF-A0A437N6A2-F1
#
_entry.id   AF-A0A437N6A2-F1
#
_cell.length_a   1.000
_cell.length_b   1.000
_cell.length_c   1.000
_cell.angle_alpha   90.00
_cell.angle_beta   90.00
_cell.angle_gamma   90.00
#
_symmetry.space_group_name_H-M   'P 1'
#
loop_
_entity.id
_entity.type
_entity.pdbx_description
1 polymer ?
#
loop_
_entity_poly.entity_id
_entity_poly.type
_entity_poly.pdbx_seq_one_letter_code
_entity_poly.pdbx_strand_id
1 'polypeptide(L)'
;MSQPPRLVVTADDFGAALAVNEAVERAHRHGILTAASLMVGGAAAEDAVERARTMPELGVGLHIVLADGAPILPPDQVPALVGPDGRFHASMLRTALAIAFSPAARAQMQAEVAAQFAAFAATGLPLDHVNAHKHFHLHPMIASAIIAEAKRYGLSAIRMPAQAKGGMLAWWARLLARHWRAQGMVTNDTVIGLAETGAFTPQRMQAALRSLPAGLTELYTHPATANAYAGSASGYLYTEELAALTDPAVIALASTIERGPFAHFAGMAA
;
A
#
# COMPACT_ATOMS: atom_id res chain seq x y z
N MET A 1 16.17 -4.17 -25.46
CA MET A 1 16.78 -3.11 -24.64
C MET A 1 16.04 -3.09 -23.32
N SER A 2 16.73 -3.06 -22.17
CA SER A 2 16.09 -2.94 -20.85
C SER A 2 15.35 -1.61 -20.75
N GLN A 3 14.12 -1.60 -20.26
CA GLN A 3 13.36 -0.36 -20.07
C GLN A 3 14.06 0.56 -19.07
N PRO A 4 13.99 1.90 -19.24
CA PRO A 4 14.55 2.83 -18.27
C PRO A 4 13.91 2.66 -16.88
N PRO A 5 14.59 3.09 -15.80
CA PRO A 5 14.03 3.07 -14.46
C PRO A 5 12.83 4.02 -14.37
N ARG A 6 11.72 3.53 -13.81
CA ARG A 6 10.50 4.28 -13.51
C ARG A 6 10.17 4.13 -12.03
N LEU A 7 9.57 5.15 -11.44
CA LEU A 7 9.39 5.22 -9.99
C LEU A 7 7.96 5.57 -9.57
N VAL A 8 7.39 4.76 -8.68
CA VAL A 8 6.26 5.14 -7.82
C VAL A 8 6.80 5.31 -6.41
N VAL A 9 6.43 6.42 -5.74
CA VAL A 9 6.75 6.66 -4.34
C VAL A 9 5.46 6.66 -3.54
N THR A 10 5.28 5.66 -2.69
CA THR A 10 4.01 5.40 -2.00
C THR A 10 4.14 5.59 -0.50
N ALA A 11 3.20 6.34 0.10
CA ALA A 11 3.06 6.41 1.55
C ALA A 11 1.97 5.44 1.98
N ASP A 12 2.32 4.48 2.84
CA ASP A 12 1.35 3.58 3.43
C ASP A 12 0.67 4.21 4.66
N ASP A 13 -0.41 3.56 5.11
CA ASP A 13 -1.20 3.95 6.28
C ASP A 13 -1.89 5.32 6.17
N PHE A 14 -2.10 5.86 4.97
CA PHE A 14 -2.90 7.09 4.79
C PHE A 14 -4.31 6.87 5.35
N GLY A 15 -4.81 7.81 6.15
CA GLY A 15 -6.05 7.64 6.92
C GLY A 15 -5.89 6.99 8.29
N ALA A 16 -4.72 6.46 8.66
CA ALA A 16 -4.51 5.87 9.98
C ALA A 16 -4.59 6.91 11.11
N ALA A 17 -3.97 8.07 10.91
CA ALA A 17 -3.96 9.18 11.88
C ALA A 17 -3.71 10.52 11.17
N LEU A 18 -4.12 11.63 11.81
CA LEU A 18 -3.89 12.99 11.28
C LEU A 18 -2.41 13.27 11.03
N ALA A 19 -1.52 12.79 11.90
CA ALA A 19 -0.08 12.94 11.71
C ALA A 19 0.44 12.27 10.43
N VAL A 20 -0.14 11.15 10.02
CA VAL A 20 0.17 10.47 8.76
C VAL A 20 -0.38 11.29 7.59
N ASN A 21 -1.64 11.73 7.68
CA ASN A 21 -2.30 12.49 6.62
C ASN A 21 -1.58 13.82 6.32
N GLU A 22 -1.17 14.54 7.35
CA GLU A 22 -0.37 15.77 7.21
C GLU A 22 0.98 15.50 6.54
N ALA A 23 1.62 14.38 6.87
CA ALA A 23 2.91 14.01 6.28
C ALA A 23 2.77 13.63 4.82
N VAL A 24 1.71 12.88 4.46
CA VAL A 24 1.37 12.56 3.07
C VAL A 24 1.16 13.84 2.26
N GLU A 25 0.37 14.79 2.78
CA GLU A 25 0.15 16.07 2.08
C GLU A 25 1.46 16.85 1.90
N ARG A 26 2.28 16.98 2.94
CA ARG A 26 3.57 17.68 2.87
C ARG A 26 4.52 17.01 1.87
N ALA A 27 4.64 15.69 1.94
CA ALA A 27 5.53 14.91 1.08
C ALA A 27 5.08 14.91 -0.40
N HIS A 28 3.77 15.04 -0.66
CA HIS A 28 3.26 15.19 -2.02
C HIS A 28 3.45 16.61 -2.56
N ARG A 29 3.06 17.64 -1.78
CA ARG A 29 3.14 19.04 -2.21
C ARG A 29 4.56 19.58 -2.32
N HIS A 30 5.47 19.09 -1.47
CA HIS A 30 6.81 19.64 -1.31
C HIS A 30 7.92 18.59 -1.41
N GLY A 31 7.59 17.38 -1.83
CA GLY A 31 8.52 16.26 -1.88
C GLY A 31 8.34 15.40 -3.13
N ILE A 32 8.72 14.14 -3.00
CA ILE A 32 8.75 13.19 -4.12
C ILE A 32 7.54 12.25 -4.18
N LEU A 33 6.61 12.34 -3.23
CA LEU A 33 5.51 11.39 -3.08
C LEU A 33 4.56 11.43 -4.29
N THR A 34 4.29 10.28 -4.88
CA THR A 34 3.39 10.16 -6.05
C THR A 34 2.12 9.39 -5.76
N ALA A 35 2.10 8.56 -4.72
CA ALA A 35 0.95 7.76 -4.34
C ALA A 35 0.80 7.65 -2.81
N ALA A 36 -0.41 7.32 -2.36
CA ALA A 36 -0.72 7.01 -0.97
C ALA A 36 -1.73 5.85 -0.87
N SER A 37 -1.52 4.97 0.09
CA SER A 37 -2.36 3.79 0.33
C SER A 37 -3.36 4.09 1.46
N LEU A 38 -4.63 4.31 1.12
CA LEU A 38 -5.69 4.69 2.06
C LEU A 38 -6.23 3.47 2.83
N MET A 39 -6.14 3.52 4.15
CA MET A 39 -6.89 2.68 5.08
C MET A 39 -8.29 3.27 5.25
N VAL A 40 -9.27 2.77 4.48
CA VAL A 40 -10.64 3.31 4.47
C VAL A 40 -11.38 3.19 5.81
N GLY A 41 -10.97 2.25 6.66
CA GLY A 41 -11.46 2.11 8.04
C GLY A 41 -10.55 2.78 9.09
N GLY A 42 -9.57 3.57 8.65
CA GLY A 42 -8.63 4.27 9.53
C GLY A 42 -9.30 5.40 10.32
N ALA A 43 -8.76 5.72 11.49
CA ALA A 43 -9.35 6.71 12.40
C ALA A 43 -9.38 8.14 11.83
N ALA A 44 -8.56 8.43 10.82
CA ALA A 44 -8.49 9.70 10.11
C ALA A 44 -8.79 9.55 8.61
N ALA A 45 -9.55 8.51 8.21
CA ALA A 45 -9.84 8.25 6.79
C ALA A 45 -10.63 9.38 6.13
N GLU A 46 -11.57 10.01 6.85
CA GLU A 46 -12.36 11.14 6.32
C GLU A 46 -11.46 12.34 5.99
N ASP A 47 -10.59 12.76 6.91
CA ASP A 47 -9.59 13.82 6.69
C ASP A 47 -8.64 13.47 5.52
N ALA A 48 -8.22 12.21 5.41
CA ALA A 48 -7.40 11.74 4.29
C ALA A 48 -8.12 11.92 2.93
N VAL A 49 -9.40 11.56 2.86
CA VAL A 49 -10.22 11.73 1.65
C VAL A 49 -10.39 13.20 1.29
N GLU A 50 -10.62 14.08 2.26
CA GLU A 50 -10.73 15.52 2.03
C GLU A 50 -9.43 16.11 1.48
N ARG A 51 -8.28 15.74 2.06
CA ARG A 51 -6.97 16.17 1.57
C ARG A 51 -6.71 15.66 0.15
N ALA A 52 -7.00 14.39 -0.13
CA ALA A 52 -6.82 13.80 -1.46
C ALA A 52 -7.59 14.57 -2.54
N ARG A 53 -8.81 15.04 -2.25
CA ARG A 53 -9.59 15.87 -3.20
C ARG A 53 -8.90 17.19 -3.57
N THR A 54 -8.01 17.70 -2.70
CA THR A 54 -7.20 18.90 -2.96
C THR A 54 -5.83 18.60 -3.58
N MET A 55 -5.52 17.33 -3.82
CA MET A 55 -4.28 16.81 -4.39
C MET A 55 -4.58 15.85 -5.55
N PRO A 56 -5.18 16.33 -6.66
CA PRO A 56 -5.64 15.45 -7.75
C PRO A 56 -4.53 14.69 -8.48
N GLU A 57 -3.26 15.09 -8.30
CA GLU A 57 -2.09 14.40 -8.87
C GLU A 57 -1.59 13.24 -7.98
N LEU A 58 -2.08 13.12 -6.73
CA LEU A 58 -1.74 12.03 -5.83
C LEU A 58 -2.54 10.78 -6.23
N GLY A 59 -1.84 9.70 -6.58
CA GLY A 59 -2.47 8.40 -6.77
C GLY A 59 -2.95 7.82 -5.44
N VAL A 60 -4.26 7.71 -5.22
CA VAL A 60 -4.79 7.13 -3.99
C VAL A 60 -5.20 5.68 -4.25
N GLY A 61 -4.53 4.75 -3.57
CA GLY A 61 -4.85 3.33 -3.60
C GLY A 61 -5.61 2.87 -2.36
N LEU A 62 -6.20 1.68 -2.44
CA LEU A 62 -6.82 1.02 -1.29
C LEU A 62 -5.79 0.15 -0.54
N HIS A 63 -5.56 0.48 0.74
CA HIS A 63 -4.74 -0.30 1.65
C HIS A 63 -5.60 -1.31 2.42
N ILE A 64 -5.69 -2.54 1.92
CA ILE A 64 -6.51 -3.59 2.55
C ILE A 64 -6.00 -3.90 3.95
N VAL A 65 -6.89 -3.84 4.95
CA VAL A 65 -6.58 -4.10 6.35
C VAL A 65 -7.25 -5.38 6.80
N LEU A 66 -6.47 -6.39 7.21
CA LEU A 66 -6.95 -7.67 7.73
C LEU A 66 -6.18 -8.10 9.00
N ALA A 67 -5.40 -7.18 9.58
CA ALA A 67 -4.61 -7.36 10.80
C ALA A 67 -4.43 -6.00 11.49
N ASP A 68 -4.39 -5.98 12.82
CA ASP A 68 -4.10 -4.81 13.67
C ASP A 68 -5.02 -3.58 13.48
N GLY A 69 -6.13 -3.73 12.75
CA GLY A 69 -7.10 -2.67 12.45
C GLY A 69 -8.52 -3.02 12.86
N ALA A 70 -9.45 -2.10 12.62
CA ALA A 70 -10.88 -2.38 12.70
C ALA A 70 -11.40 -2.88 11.35
N PRO A 71 -12.36 -3.82 11.32
CA PRO A 71 -13.09 -4.16 10.11
C PRO A 71 -14.02 -3.02 9.67
N ILE A 72 -14.33 -2.98 8.37
CA ILE A 72 -15.45 -2.18 7.87
C ILE A 72 -16.78 -2.83 8.22
N LEU A 73 -16.85 -4.16 8.11
CA LEU A 73 -18.05 -4.89 8.51
C LEU A 73 -18.21 -4.89 10.03
N PRO A 74 -19.45 -4.85 10.54
CA PRO A 74 -19.73 -5.06 11.95
C PRO A 74 -19.06 -6.35 12.47
N PRO A 75 -18.42 -6.33 13.67
CA PRO A 75 -17.68 -7.48 14.19
C PRO A 75 -18.48 -8.79 14.30
N ASP A 76 -19.80 -8.71 14.49
CA ASP A 76 -20.73 -9.84 14.51
C ASP A 76 -20.94 -10.50 13.13
N GLN A 77 -20.62 -9.80 12.04
CA GLN A 77 -20.61 -10.35 10.69
C GLN A 77 -19.28 -11.01 10.31
N VAL A 78 -18.18 -10.67 11.00
CA VAL A 78 -16.83 -11.20 10.76
C VAL A 78 -16.18 -11.83 12.02
N PRO A 79 -16.91 -12.62 12.84
CA PRO A 79 -16.44 -13.09 14.14
C PRO A 79 -15.23 -14.03 14.08
N ALA A 80 -14.93 -14.63 12.92
CA ALA A 80 -13.77 -15.49 12.74
C ALA A 80 -12.47 -14.71 12.45
N LEU A 81 -12.57 -13.40 12.18
CA LEU A 81 -11.43 -12.54 11.87
C LEU A 81 -11.05 -11.60 13.03
N VAL A 82 -11.98 -11.37 13.97
CA VAL A 82 -11.85 -10.38 15.03
C VAL A 82 -11.65 -10.99 16.41
N GLY A 83 -10.97 -10.25 17.28
CA GLY A 83 -10.85 -10.52 18.70
C GLY A 83 -12.06 -10.05 19.51
N PRO A 84 -12.05 -10.28 20.84
CA PRO A 84 -13.11 -9.82 21.75
C PRO A 84 -13.30 -8.30 21.78
N ASP A 85 -12.30 -7.54 21.36
CA ASP A 85 -12.33 -6.08 21.22
C ASP A 85 -12.95 -5.60 19.89
N GLY A 86 -13.43 -6.53 19.06
CA GLY A 86 -14.02 -6.25 17.75
C GLY A 86 -13.00 -5.84 16.68
N ARG A 87 -11.70 -5.92 16.97
CA ARG A 87 -10.62 -5.60 16.03
C ARG A 87 -10.06 -6.87 15.39
N PHE A 88 -9.44 -6.76 14.22
CA PHE A 88 -8.73 -7.89 13.63
C PHE A 88 -7.67 -8.44 14.59
N HIS A 89 -7.48 -9.76 14.56
CA HIS A 89 -6.41 -10.38 15.33
C HIS A 89 -5.03 -9.78 14.99
N ALA A 90 -4.25 -9.46 16.02
CA ALA A 90 -2.88 -8.97 15.86
C ALA A 90 -1.91 -10.03 15.28
N SER A 91 -2.26 -11.32 15.42
CA SER A 91 -1.47 -12.41 14.86
C SER A 91 -1.85 -12.67 13.41
N MET A 92 -1.07 -12.14 12.47
CA MET A 92 -1.23 -12.43 11.03
C MET A 92 -1.19 -13.93 10.74
N LEU A 93 -0.33 -14.69 11.42
CA LEU A 93 -0.22 -16.14 11.22
C LEU A 93 -1.53 -16.85 11.60
N ARG A 94 -2.14 -16.47 12.73
CA ARG A 94 -3.44 -17.02 13.15
C ARG A 94 -4.51 -16.72 12.11
N THR A 95 -4.60 -15.47 11.66
CA THR A 95 -5.57 -15.05 10.63
C THR A 95 -5.34 -15.78 9.32
N ALA A 96 -4.09 -15.94 8.88
CA ALA A 96 -3.73 -16.66 7.66
C ALA A 96 -4.17 -18.13 7.72
N LEU A 97 -3.88 -18.83 8.83
CA LEU A 97 -4.29 -20.22 9.02
C LEU A 97 -5.83 -20.35 9.08
N ALA A 98 -6.52 -19.42 9.75
CA ALA A 98 -7.97 -19.40 9.78
C ALA A 98 -8.56 -19.29 8.36
N ILE A 99 -8.09 -18.32 7.56
CA ILE A 99 -8.54 -18.14 6.17
C ILE A 99 -8.24 -19.39 5.32
N ALA A 100 -7.06 -20.00 5.50
CA ALA A 100 -6.64 -21.18 4.76
C ALA A 100 -7.54 -22.39 5.03
N PHE A 101 -7.83 -22.68 6.31
CA PHE A 101 -8.44 -23.94 6.73
C PHE A 101 -9.92 -23.86 7.12
N SER A 102 -10.48 -22.65 7.31
CA SER A 102 -11.90 -22.46 7.66
C SER A 102 -12.68 -21.81 6.50
N PRO A 103 -13.66 -22.50 5.90
CA PRO A 103 -14.56 -21.91 4.90
C PRO A 103 -15.30 -20.68 5.42
N ALA A 104 -15.68 -20.67 6.71
CA ALA A 104 -16.36 -19.55 7.34
C ALA A 104 -15.44 -18.31 7.42
N ALA A 105 -14.20 -18.49 7.88
CA ALA A 105 -13.23 -17.38 7.94
C ALA A 105 -12.90 -16.86 6.53
N ARG A 106 -12.84 -17.75 5.53
CA ARG A 106 -12.62 -17.36 4.13
C ARG A 106 -13.77 -16.53 3.57
N ALA A 107 -15.02 -16.94 3.81
CA ALA A 107 -16.20 -16.20 3.38
C ALA A 107 -16.27 -14.81 4.04
N GLN A 108 -15.96 -14.74 5.34
CA GLN A 108 -15.89 -13.47 6.07
C GLN A 108 -14.77 -12.56 5.54
N MET A 109 -13.60 -13.12 5.21
CA MET A 109 -12.50 -12.35 4.61
C MET A 109 -12.89 -11.80 3.24
N GLN A 110 -13.56 -12.61 2.41
CA GLN A 110 -14.08 -12.14 1.11
C GLN A 110 -15.10 -11.02 1.26
N ALA A 111 -16.04 -11.16 2.20
CA ALA A 111 -17.03 -10.14 2.50
C ALA A 111 -16.39 -8.83 2.98
N GLU A 112 -15.39 -8.93 3.86
CA GLU A 112 -14.65 -7.77 4.38
C GLU A 112 -13.83 -7.07 3.30
N VAL A 113 -13.14 -7.82 2.44
CA VAL A 113 -12.43 -7.25 1.28
C VAL A 113 -13.42 -6.51 0.37
N ALA A 114 -14.56 -7.12 0.04
CA ALA A 114 -15.60 -6.47 -0.76
C ALA A 114 -16.16 -5.20 -0.08
N ALA A 115 -16.32 -5.22 1.24
CA ALA A 115 -16.76 -4.07 2.01
C ALA A 115 -15.73 -2.92 1.99
N GLN A 116 -14.44 -3.22 2.09
CA GLN A 116 -13.37 -2.22 1.97
C GLN A 116 -13.30 -1.60 0.57
N PHE A 117 -13.49 -2.40 -0.49
CA PHE A 117 -13.61 -1.88 -1.86
C PHE A 117 -14.84 -0.98 -2.03
N ALA A 118 -15.99 -1.38 -1.50
CA ALA A 118 -17.21 -0.60 -1.55
C ALA A 118 -17.06 0.73 -0.78
N ALA A 119 -16.43 0.69 0.41
CA ALA A 119 -16.13 1.87 1.20
C ALA A 119 -15.18 2.82 0.47
N PHE A 120 -14.12 2.30 -0.17
CA PHE A 120 -13.23 3.11 -1.00
C PHE A 120 -14.00 3.79 -2.15
N ALA A 121 -14.81 3.02 -2.89
CA ALA A 121 -15.57 3.56 -4.01
C ALA A 121 -16.56 4.66 -3.57
N ALA A 122 -17.15 4.54 -2.38
CA ALA A 122 -18.05 5.54 -1.81
C ALA A 122 -17.36 6.89 -1.52
N THR A 123 -16.03 6.93 -1.41
CA THR A 123 -15.28 8.20 -1.25
C THR A 123 -15.33 9.08 -2.51
N GLY A 124 -15.58 8.46 -3.68
CA GLY A 124 -15.52 9.10 -5.00
C GLY A 124 -14.10 9.30 -5.55
N LEU A 125 -13.05 8.84 -4.83
CA LEU A 125 -11.67 8.91 -5.32
C LEU A 125 -11.43 7.85 -6.43
N PRO A 126 -10.64 8.16 -7.47
CA PRO A 126 -10.21 7.15 -8.43
C PRO A 126 -9.29 6.13 -7.75
N LEU A 127 -9.50 4.84 -8.04
CA LEU A 127 -8.69 3.77 -7.47
C LEU A 127 -7.38 3.61 -8.25
N ASP A 128 -6.29 4.15 -7.72
CA ASP A 128 -4.96 4.13 -8.36
C ASP A 128 -4.32 2.74 -8.32
N HIS A 129 -4.31 2.12 -7.15
CA HIS A 129 -3.72 0.81 -6.92
C HIS A 129 -4.37 0.11 -5.72
N VAL A 130 -4.05 -1.17 -5.52
CA VAL A 130 -4.35 -1.91 -4.29
C VAL A 130 -3.08 -2.51 -3.73
N ASN A 131 -2.97 -2.46 -2.40
CA ASN A 131 -2.01 -3.23 -1.62
C ASN A 131 -2.69 -3.67 -0.31
N ALA A 132 -1.92 -4.17 0.65
CA ALA A 132 -2.47 -4.58 1.94
C ALA A 132 -1.48 -4.30 3.06
N HIS A 133 -2.01 -3.95 4.22
CA HIS A 133 -1.25 -3.78 5.45
C HIS A 133 -0.44 -5.05 5.74
N LYS A 134 0.86 -4.86 6.04
CA LYS A 134 1.84 -5.94 6.20
C LYS A 134 1.92 -6.93 5.02
N HIS A 135 1.61 -6.46 3.81
CA HIS A 135 1.65 -7.23 2.57
C HIS A 135 0.77 -8.49 2.57
N PHE A 136 -0.35 -8.47 3.31
CA PHE A 136 -1.17 -9.66 3.52
C PHE A 136 -1.79 -10.23 2.23
N HIS A 137 -1.84 -9.43 1.16
CA HIS A 137 -2.25 -9.83 -0.19
C HIS A 137 -1.34 -10.89 -0.84
N LEU A 138 -0.17 -11.22 -0.27
CA LEU A 138 0.60 -12.40 -0.69
C LEU A 138 -0.11 -13.72 -0.34
N HIS A 139 -1.06 -13.71 0.60
CA HIS A 139 -1.87 -14.89 0.90
C HIS A 139 -2.78 -15.21 -0.30
N PRO A 140 -2.74 -16.44 -0.87
CA PRO A 140 -3.43 -16.76 -2.13
C PRO A 140 -4.93 -16.46 -2.13
N MET A 141 -5.60 -16.67 -1.00
CA MET A 141 -7.05 -16.43 -0.90
C MET A 141 -7.39 -14.94 -0.79
N ILE A 142 -6.51 -14.14 -0.19
CA ILE A 142 -6.67 -12.68 -0.12
C ILE A 142 -6.39 -12.08 -1.50
N ALA A 143 -5.31 -12.52 -2.16
CA ALA A 143 -5.03 -12.22 -3.57
C ALA A 143 -6.23 -12.50 -4.47
N SER A 144 -6.86 -13.67 -4.32
CA SER A 144 -8.04 -14.05 -5.10
C SER A 144 -9.25 -13.15 -4.82
N ALA A 145 -9.46 -12.74 -3.56
CA ALA A 145 -10.54 -11.83 -3.19
C ALA A 145 -10.34 -10.43 -3.80
N ILE A 146 -9.12 -9.90 -3.75
CA ILE A 146 -8.77 -8.62 -4.38
C ILE A 146 -9.03 -8.64 -5.89
N ILE A 147 -8.64 -9.73 -6.56
CA ILE A 147 -8.86 -9.88 -8.00
C ILE A 147 -10.34 -10.03 -8.36
N ALA A 148 -11.14 -10.67 -7.51
CA ALA A 148 -12.59 -10.75 -7.73
C ALA A 148 -13.24 -9.35 -7.74
N GLU A 149 -12.77 -8.44 -6.90
CA GLU A 149 -13.25 -7.05 -6.86
C GLU A 149 -12.61 -6.15 -7.93
N ALA A 150 -11.43 -6.51 -8.44
CA ALA A 150 -10.65 -5.70 -9.39
C ALA A 150 -11.48 -5.20 -10.58
N LYS A 151 -12.24 -6.10 -11.23
CA LYS A 151 -13.08 -5.74 -12.38
C LYS A 151 -14.23 -4.81 -12.02
N ARG A 152 -14.82 -5.00 -10.84
CA ARG A 152 -16.00 -4.25 -10.38
C ARG A 152 -15.66 -2.78 -10.13
N TYR A 153 -14.43 -2.50 -9.69
CA TYR A 153 -13.99 -1.16 -9.30
C TYR A 153 -12.93 -0.57 -10.24
N GLY A 154 -12.72 -1.17 -11.41
CA GLY A 154 -11.78 -0.65 -12.41
C GLY A 154 -10.33 -0.63 -11.96
N LEU A 155 -9.93 -1.56 -11.07
CA LEU A 155 -8.56 -1.68 -10.60
C LEU A 155 -7.63 -1.99 -11.77
N SER A 156 -6.57 -1.19 -11.92
CA SER A 156 -5.56 -1.38 -12.97
C SER A 156 -4.16 -1.69 -12.44
N ALA A 157 -3.91 -1.58 -11.13
CA ALA A 157 -2.60 -1.81 -10.55
C ALA A 157 -2.63 -2.44 -9.16
N ILE A 158 -1.68 -3.33 -8.89
CA ILE A 158 -1.52 -3.99 -7.59
C ILE A 158 -0.04 -3.98 -7.20
N ARG A 159 0.27 -3.59 -5.95
CA ARG A 159 1.62 -3.70 -5.39
C ARG A 159 2.07 -5.15 -5.40
N MET A 160 3.30 -5.37 -5.84
CA MET A 160 4.01 -6.63 -5.70
C MET A 160 5.20 -6.45 -4.74
N PRO A 161 5.14 -7.00 -3.52
CA PRO A 161 6.20 -6.90 -2.52
C PRO A 161 7.35 -7.89 -2.81
N ALA A 162 7.72 -8.04 -4.08
CA ALA A 162 8.82 -8.89 -4.50
C ALA A 162 10.13 -8.09 -4.45
N GLN A 163 10.95 -8.33 -3.43
CA GLN A 163 12.35 -7.92 -3.48
C GLN A 163 13.13 -8.95 -4.31
N ALA A 164 13.95 -8.49 -5.25
CA ALA A 164 14.76 -9.40 -6.03
C ALA A 164 15.86 -10.04 -5.15
N LYS A 165 15.64 -11.29 -4.70
CA LYS A 165 16.60 -12.44 -4.64
C LYS A 165 16.05 -13.62 -3.82
N GLY A 166 16.00 -14.81 -4.45
CA GLY A 166 15.98 -16.14 -3.80
C GLY A 166 14.76 -16.52 -2.94
N GLY A 167 14.40 -17.81 -2.93
CA GLY A 167 13.45 -18.38 -1.97
C GLY A 167 12.00 -18.56 -2.44
N MET A 168 11.23 -19.31 -1.64
CA MET A 168 9.85 -19.71 -1.95
C MET A 168 8.89 -18.53 -2.06
N LEU A 169 9.00 -17.54 -1.16
CA LEU A 169 8.13 -16.36 -1.16
C LEU A 169 8.36 -15.49 -2.41
N ALA A 170 9.62 -15.29 -2.81
CA ALA A 170 9.97 -14.55 -4.02
C ALA A 170 9.50 -15.27 -5.29
N TRP A 171 9.59 -16.60 -5.32
CA TRP A 171 9.03 -17.40 -6.43
C TRP A 171 7.50 -17.29 -6.49
N TRP A 172 6.82 -17.39 -5.35
CA TRP A 172 5.37 -17.23 -5.26
C TRP A 172 4.92 -15.83 -5.70
N ALA A 173 5.58 -14.78 -5.22
CA ALA A 173 5.31 -13.41 -5.61
C ALA A 173 5.45 -13.20 -7.13
N ARG A 174 6.46 -13.82 -7.76
CA ARG A 174 6.62 -13.78 -9.23
C ARG A 174 5.50 -14.50 -9.96
N LEU A 175 5.00 -15.63 -9.45
CA LEU A 175 3.86 -16.32 -10.04
C LEU A 175 2.58 -15.48 -9.93
N LEU A 176 2.33 -14.88 -8.77
CA LEU A 176 1.22 -13.95 -8.57
C LEU A 176 1.31 -12.75 -9.51
N ALA A 177 2.50 -12.14 -9.63
CA ALA A 177 2.71 -11.00 -10.54
C ALA A 177 2.40 -11.39 -11.99
N ARG A 178 2.87 -12.56 -12.45
CA ARG A 178 2.56 -13.07 -13.79
C ARG A 178 1.06 -13.31 -13.97
N HIS A 179 0.41 -13.88 -12.96
CA HIS A 179 -1.03 -14.14 -12.99
C HIS A 179 -1.85 -12.84 -13.06
N TRP A 180 -1.47 -11.81 -12.31
CA TRP A 180 -2.15 -10.51 -12.32
C TRP A 180 -1.89 -9.74 -13.61
N ARG A 181 -0.66 -9.76 -14.13
CA ARG A 181 -0.33 -9.16 -15.44
C ARG A 181 -1.11 -9.82 -16.58
N ALA A 182 -1.31 -11.14 -16.53
CA ALA A 182 -2.15 -11.85 -17.49
C ALA A 182 -3.64 -11.43 -17.44
N GLN A 183 -4.07 -10.78 -16.35
CA GLN A 183 -5.41 -10.21 -16.19
C GLN A 183 -5.45 -8.70 -16.47
N GLY A 184 -4.39 -8.13 -17.04
CA GLY A 184 -4.31 -6.71 -17.40
C GLY A 184 -3.88 -5.79 -16.26
N MET A 185 -3.45 -6.32 -15.11
CA MET A 185 -2.97 -5.50 -14.00
C MET A 185 -1.52 -5.08 -14.21
N VAL A 186 -1.21 -3.82 -13.90
CA VAL A 186 0.16 -3.37 -13.69
C VAL A 186 0.64 -3.77 -12.30
N THR A 187 1.86 -4.28 -12.24
CA THR A 187 2.55 -4.53 -10.97
C THR A 187 3.97 -4.00 -11.12
N ASN A 188 4.51 -3.39 -10.06
CA ASN A 188 5.92 -3.05 -10.00
C ASN A 188 6.80 -4.30 -10.17
N ASP A 189 7.99 -4.10 -10.72
CA ASP A 189 9.02 -5.13 -10.90
C ASP A 189 9.89 -5.27 -9.65
N THR A 190 10.06 -4.18 -8.90
CA THR A 190 10.87 -4.13 -7.68
C THR A 190 10.15 -3.32 -6.60
N VAL A 191 10.22 -3.76 -5.34
CA VAL A 191 9.90 -2.94 -4.16
C VAL A 191 11.20 -2.58 -3.43
N ILE A 192 11.31 -1.33 -3.01
CA ILE A 192 12.34 -0.80 -2.10
C ILE A 192 11.65 -0.26 -0.83
N GLY A 193 12.28 -0.45 0.34
CA GLY A 193 11.74 -0.03 1.65
C GLY A 193 11.34 -1.21 2.56
N LEU A 194 11.45 -2.46 2.11
CA LEU A 194 11.15 -3.64 2.94
C LEU A 194 12.17 -3.81 4.08
N ALA A 195 13.46 -3.69 3.78
CA ALA A 195 14.52 -3.82 4.77
C ALA A 195 14.66 -2.58 5.66
N GLU A 196 14.25 -1.42 5.15
CA GLU A 196 14.32 -0.11 5.80
C GLU A 196 12.95 0.32 6.35
N THR A 197 11.99 -0.58 6.49
CA THR A 197 10.60 -0.25 6.87
C THR A 197 10.56 0.53 8.17
N GLY A 198 9.98 1.74 8.13
CA GLY A 198 9.92 2.63 9.26
C GLY A 198 11.25 3.30 9.61
N ALA A 199 12.29 3.21 8.79
CA ALA A 199 13.60 3.78 9.06
C ALA A 199 14.29 4.28 7.77
N PHE A 200 13.50 4.77 6.82
CA PHE A 200 14.03 5.25 5.54
C PHE A 200 14.58 6.68 5.64
N THR A 201 15.84 6.82 6.08
CA THR A 201 16.49 8.13 6.22
C THR A 201 16.82 8.77 4.87
N PRO A 202 17.09 10.10 4.82
CA PRO A 202 17.46 10.78 3.57
C PRO A 202 18.63 10.12 2.84
N GLN A 203 19.68 9.70 3.57
CA GLN A 203 20.87 9.09 2.97
C GLN A 203 20.56 7.73 2.33
N ARG A 204 19.72 6.92 2.97
CA ARG A 204 19.26 5.64 2.44
C ARG A 204 18.40 5.85 1.20
N MET A 205 17.50 6.83 1.22
CA MET A 205 16.64 7.15 0.08
C MET A 205 17.45 7.64 -1.12
N GLN A 206 18.44 8.52 -0.92
CA GLN A 206 19.36 8.93 -1.97
C GLN A 206 20.14 7.74 -2.56
N ALA A 207 20.60 6.80 -1.72
CA ALA A 207 21.30 5.61 -2.19
C ALA A 207 20.38 4.71 -3.04
N ALA A 208 19.13 4.54 -2.63
CA ALA A 208 18.12 3.79 -3.39
C ALA A 208 17.84 4.44 -4.75
N LEU A 209 17.63 5.76 -4.80
CA LEU A 209 17.36 6.49 -6.05
C LEU A 209 18.52 6.41 -7.05
N ARG A 210 19.77 6.43 -6.57
CA ARG A 210 20.97 6.27 -7.43
C ARG A 210 21.15 4.87 -8.00
N SER A 211 20.47 3.87 -7.43
CA SER A 211 20.65 2.44 -7.77
C SER A 211 19.37 1.79 -8.27
N LEU A 212 18.40 2.58 -8.77
CA LEU A 212 17.15 2.07 -9.29
C LEU A 212 17.38 1.07 -10.43
N PRO A 213 16.79 -0.13 -10.36
CA PRO A 213 16.85 -1.08 -11.46
C PRO A 213 16.00 -0.61 -12.64
N ALA A 214 16.28 -1.17 -13.82
CA ALA A 214 15.42 -1.07 -14.98
C ALA A 214 13.99 -1.58 -14.67
N GLY A 215 12.98 -0.94 -15.25
CA GLY A 215 11.57 -1.30 -15.04
C GLY A 215 10.87 -0.42 -14.00
N LEU A 216 9.69 -0.85 -13.56
CA LEU A 216 8.88 -0.10 -12.60
C LEU A 216 9.29 -0.45 -11.17
N THR A 217 9.81 0.52 -10.43
CA THR A 217 10.13 0.37 -9.00
C THR A 217 9.09 1.09 -8.17
N GLU A 218 8.60 0.43 -7.11
CA GLU A 218 7.91 1.10 -6.04
C GLU A 218 8.85 1.29 -4.85
N LEU A 219 8.98 2.53 -4.39
CA LEU A 219 9.59 2.88 -3.12
C LEU A 219 8.46 3.20 -2.16
N TYR A 220 8.29 2.44 -1.09
CA TYR A 220 7.25 2.71 -0.10
C TYR A 220 7.82 3.18 1.25
N THR A 221 7.04 4.00 1.95
CA THR A 221 7.37 4.65 3.22
C THR A 221 6.15 4.68 4.14
N HIS A 222 6.38 5.01 5.41
CA HIS A 222 5.38 5.31 6.43
C HIS A 222 5.71 6.68 7.04
N PRO A 223 5.49 7.80 6.33
CA PRO A 223 5.79 9.12 6.85
C PRO A 223 4.70 9.58 7.84
N ALA A 224 5.10 10.24 8.92
CA ALA A 224 4.18 10.95 9.81
C ALA A 224 4.85 12.20 10.41
N THR A 225 4.06 13.20 10.81
CA THR A 225 4.57 14.41 11.47
C THR A 225 4.98 14.18 12.93
N ALA A 226 4.70 13.00 13.48
CA ALA A 226 5.12 12.57 14.82
C ALA A 226 5.57 11.09 14.81
N ASN A 227 6.57 10.76 15.62
CA ASN A 227 7.07 9.38 15.76
C ASN A 227 6.18 8.48 16.63
N ALA A 228 5.12 9.03 17.23
CA ALA A 228 4.18 8.29 18.02
C ALA A 228 2.77 8.83 17.79
N TYR A 229 1.84 7.91 17.54
CA TYR A 229 0.40 8.17 17.45
C TYR A 229 -0.35 6.86 17.74
N ALA A 230 -1.67 6.91 17.91
CA ALA A 230 -2.44 5.70 18.18
C ALA A 230 -2.30 4.70 17.00
N GLY A 231 -1.72 3.53 17.25
CA GLY A 231 -1.46 2.52 16.23
C GLY A 231 -0.07 2.57 15.58
N SER A 232 0.78 3.54 15.94
CA SER A 232 2.17 3.60 15.43
C SER A 232 2.99 2.39 15.85
N ALA A 233 3.81 1.86 14.93
CA ALA A 233 4.71 0.75 15.19
C ALA A 233 5.90 1.20 16.06
N SER A 234 6.30 0.35 17.00
CA SER A 234 7.45 0.63 17.86
C SER A 234 8.75 0.65 17.04
N GLY A 235 9.57 1.67 17.26
CA GLY A 235 10.89 1.81 16.62
C GLY A 235 10.88 2.44 15.24
N TYR A 236 9.70 2.80 14.70
CA TYR A 236 9.61 3.54 13.45
C TYR A 236 9.99 5.01 13.65
N LEU A 237 10.82 5.52 12.75
CA LEU A 237 11.29 6.88 12.60
C LEU A 237 10.44 7.63 11.56
N TYR A 238 9.13 7.68 11.79
CA TYR A 238 8.15 8.31 10.89
C TYR A 238 8.53 9.73 10.42
N THR A 239 9.08 10.55 11.34
CA THR A 239 9.49 11.93 11.01
C THR A 239 10.72 11.97 10.13
N GLU A 240 11.62 10.98 10.24
CA GLU A 240 12.80 10.86 9.38
C GLU A 240 12.41 10.42 7.96
N GLU A 241 11.39 9.58 7.82
CA GLU A 241 10.87 9.22 6.49
C GLU A 241 10.20 10.43 5.81
N LEU A 242 9.43 11.23 6.57
CA LEU A 242 8.92 12.50 6.06
C LEU A 242 10.08 13.43 5.65
N ALA A 243 11.10 13.57 6.49
CA ALA A 243 12.28 14.38 6.17
C ALA A 243 12.96 13.89 4.89
N ALA A 244 13.11 12.58 4.70
CA ALA A 244 13.67 11.98 3.49
C ALA A 244 12.84 12.31 2.24
N LEU A 245 11.51 12.18 2.31
CA LEU A 245 10.63 12.48 1.17
C LEU A 245 10.66 13.95 0.75
N THR A 246 10.99 14.85 1.67
CA THR A 246 11.08 16.30 1.43
C THR A 246 12.51 16.84 1.36
N ASP A 247 13.52 15.96 1.41
CA ASP A 247 14.91 16.37 1.39
C ASP A 247 15.30 16.96 0.02
N PRO A 248 15.92 18.15 -0.04
CA PRO A 248 16.25 18.79 -1.31
C PRO A 248 17.13 17.94 -2.24
N ALA A 249 18.06 17.16 -1.70
CA ALA A 249 18.92 16.30 -2.51
C ALA A 249 18.16 15.06 -3.01
N VAL A 250 17.24 14.50 -2.22
CA VAL A 250 16.30 13.47 -2.67
C VAL A 250 15.42 13.99 -3.81
N ILE A 251 14.83 15.18 -3.66
CA ILE A 251 13.99 15.82 -4.68
C ILE A 251 14.79 16.03 -5.97
N ALA A 252 16.01 16.55 -5.87
CA ALA A 252 16.89 16.75 -7.03
C ALA A 252 17.17 15.43 -7.77
N LEU A 253 17.48 14.35 -7.05
CA LEU A 253 17.66 13.03 -7.67
C LEU A 253 16.37 12.52 -8.33
N ALA A 254 15.25 12.57 -7.62
CA ALA A 254 13.96 12.08 -8.11
C ALA A 254 13.46 12.86 -9.33
N SER A 255 13.83 14.14 -9.48
CA SER A 255 13.48 14.95 -10.65
C SER A 255 14.08 14.43 -11.97
N THR A 256 15.12 13.60 -11.90
CA THR A 256 15.78 13.01 -13.07
C THR A 256 15.18 11.65 -13.49
N ILE A 257 14.22 11.15 -12.74
CA ILE A 257 13.60 9.83 -12.93
C ILE A 257 12.14 10.03 -13.35
N GLU A 258 11.69 9.26 -14.34
CA GLU A 258 10.27 9.22 -14.70
C GLU A 258 9.47 8.68 -13.51
N ARG A 259 8.64 9.55 -12.91
CA ARG A 259 7.88 9.24 -11.70
C ARG A 259 6.41 9.61 -11.84
N GLY A 260 5.55 8.82 -11.21
CA GLY A 260 4.11 9.04 -11.22
C GLY A 260 3.37 8.09 -10.29
N PRO A 261 2.05 8.22 -10.16
CA PRO A 261 1.21 7.23 -9.50
C PRO A 261 1.14 5.93 -10.32
N PHE A 262 0.55 4.86 -9.79
CA PHE A 262 0.48 3.60 -10.55
C PHE A 262 -0.36 3.73 -11.82
N ALA A 263 -1.47 4.47 -11.79
CA ALA A 263 -2.36 4.70 -12.91
C ALA A 263 -1.65 5.34 -14.11
N HIS A 264 -0.64 6.19 -13.87
CA HIS A 264 0.20 6.77 -14.91
C HIS A 264 0.90 5.68 -15.73
N PHE A 265 1.50 4.70 -15.06
CA PHE A 265 2.19 3.58 -15.71
C PHE A 265 1.24 2.50 -16.23
N ALA A 266 0.03 2.40 -15.68
CA ALA A 266 -1.03 1.56 -16.22
C ALA A 266 -1.54 2.05 -17.58
N GLY A 267 -1.72 3.37 -17.75
CA GLY A 267 -2.10 3.96 -19.03
C GLY A 267 -1.05 3.79 -20.13
N MET A 268 0.23 3.62 -19.77
CA MET A 268 1.32 3.36 -20.71
C MET A 268 1.46 1.88 -21.12
N ALA A 269 0.82 0.97 -20.39
CA ALA A 269 0.88 -0.47 -20.64
C ALA A 269 -0.22 -0.98 -21.59
N ALA A 270 -1.14 -0.10 -22.00
CA ALA A 270 -2.25 -0.37 -22.91
C ALA A 270 -1.88 -0.12 -24.39
#